data_AF-A0A9D5WHK3-F1
#
_entry.id   AF-A0A9D5WHK3-F1
#
_cell.length_a   1.000
_cell.length_b   1.000
_cell.length_c   1.000
_cell.angle_alpha   90.00
_cell.angle_beta   90.00
_cell.angle_gamma   90.00
#
_symmetry.space_group_name_H-M   'P 1'
#
loop_
_entity.id
_entity.type
_entity.pdbx_description
1 polymer ?
#
loop_
_entity_poly.entity_id
_entity_poly.type
_entity_poly.pdbx_seq_one_letter_code
_entity_poly.pdbx_strand_id
1 'polypeptide(L)'
;MRKDIEYGPDNNAEQAPKEHSIVGLIWAAMGRLRRLKRKLTPVLVIPENGSPKIMSEYSADEYDRANTDMSQENLAPVGVEHTGSEIGAGVPQEGSPYADNYRLTSAQSTNDESEYEPEIDQAAPTGEVSPEDAARLLESRRFVRTAPRLTDQLADEETRSNLITYIAETHSSPETVTPKDRYRDNRAELTEYETLRQLDDFLVYIESLNGECAAKAKSMRENLTFIGEKEYKEAAAGIAASWKAALEANTDLQICTIAGEIGREKIKSGEYLLDNILADFTEEDWKKYGGRIIVDRDDIAQVQQKKENLRVVFLDDWTISGMQLKNVYNLLVEQYPEIKDRIEVQLIVANKQRIEKGFLIDRWMGNEKRIPLRAYFSAHEAKTAENGAYITGFHSSVDYDFETLIRRMLREVEYREDRPELKGKVSMPPGTNIVRPYRKDGVTRASLTNIERARQYWRGRLMAEQGDSHAIL
;
A
#
# COMPACT_ATOMS: atom_id res chain seq x y z
N MET A 1 48.44 47.82 17.87
CA MET A 1 48.73 48.04 16.43
C MET A 1 47.40 47.99 15.68
N ARG A 2 46.98 49.07 14.99
CA ARG A 2 45.99 49.17 13.88
C ARG A 2 44.67 48.35 13.94
N LYS A 3 43.49 48.89 13.61
CA LYS A 3 43.05 50.27 13.32
C LYS A 3 41.51 50.31 13.33
N ASP A 4 40.96 51.51 13.45
CA ASP A 4 39.53 51.84 13.51
C ASP A 4 38.82 51.73 12.15
N ILE A 5 37.50 51.53 12.15
CA ILE A 5 36.59 51.88 11.04
C ILE A 5 35.29 52.47 11.60
N GLU A 6 35.08 53.76 11.38
CA GLU A 6 33.76 54.42 11.42
C GLU A 6 33.18 54.58 10.00
N TYR A 7 31.88 54.90 9.94
CA TYR A 7 31.08 55.30 8.76
C TYR A 7 31.84 56.25 7.79
N GLY A 8 31.62 56.30 6.46
CA GLY A 8 30.52 55.98 5.53
C GLY A 8 30.69 56.95 4.32
N PRO A 9 29.63 57.35 3.59
CA PRO A 9 28.71 56.60 2.73
C PRO A 9 29.16 56.56 1.23
N ASP A 10 28.54 55.75 0.36
CA ASP A 10 27.83 56.26 -0.83
C ASP A 10 27.23 55.18 -1.75
N ASN A 11 26.19 55.62 -2.44
CA ASN A 11 25.30 54.95 -3.39
C ASN A 11 25.93 54.03 -4.47
N ASN A 12 25.32 52.86 -4.66
CA ASN A 12 24.89 52.44 -6.01
C ASN A 12 23.59 51.64 -5.92
N ALA A 13 22.63 52.00 -6.77
CA ALA A 13 21.30 51.38 -6.79
C ALA A 13 21.25 50.28 -7.85
N GLU A 14 20.87 49.07 -7.46
CA GLU A 14 20.22 48.12 -8.36
C GLU A 14 19.23 47.27 -7.57
N GLN A 15 17.96 47.69 -7.60
CA GLN A 15 16.86 46.90 -7.06
C GLN A 15 16.55 45.77 -8.04
N ALA A 16 16.96 44.54 -7.71
CA ALA A 16 16.51 43.36 -8.45
C ALA A 16 14.96 43.24 -8.33
N PRO A 17 14.23 43.03 -9.44
CA PRO A 17 12.77 43.04 -9.41
C PRO A 17 12.22 41.79 -8.70
N LYS A 18 11.35 42.01 -7.71
CA LYS A 18 10.49 40.96 -7.15
C LYS A 18 9.37 40.64 -8.14
N GLU A 19 9.66 39.77 -9.12
CA GLU A 19 8.61 39.16 -9.92
C GLU A 19 7.79 38.18 -9.07
N HIS A 20 6.74 38.70 -8.44
CA HIS A 20 5.67 37.88 -7.89
C HIS A 20 4.93 37.21 -9.06
N SER A 21 5.41 36.03 -9.47
CA SER A 21 4.75 35.20 -10.47
C SER A 21 3.25 35.09 -10.18
N ILE A 22 2.44 35.30 -11.21
CA ILE A 22 0.97 35.22 -11.16
C ILE A 22 0.53 33.86 -10.60
N VAL A 23 1.28 32.79 -10.90
CA VAL A 23 1.05 31.43 -10.36
C VAL A 23 1.21 31.41 -8.84
N GLY A 24 2.20 32.10 -8.28
CA GLY A 24 2.41 32.21 -6.84
C GLY A 24 1.32 33.01 -6.12
N LEU A 25 0.79 34.06 -6.76
CA LEU A 25 -0.35 34.83 -6.25
C LEU A 25 -1.65 34.00 -6.27
N ILE A 26 -1.89 33.25 -7.35
CA ILE A 26 -3.01 32.31 -7.46
C ILE A 26 -2.91 31.21 -6.38
N TRP A 27 -1.72 30.64 -6.17
CA TRP A 27 -1.49 29.63 -5.13
C TRP A 27 -1.74 30.18 -3.71
N ALA A 28 -1.27 31.40 -3.42
CA ALA A 28 -1.51 32.07 -2.16
C ALA A 28 -2.98 32.49 -1.95
N ALA A 29 -3.73 32.72 -3.03
CA ALA A 29 -5.18 32.94 -2.98
C ALA A 29 -5.95 31.62 -2.73
N MET A 30 -5.63 30.56 -3.49
CA MET A 30 -6.24 29.23 -3.30
C MET A 30 -5.96 28.64 -1.91
N GLY A 31 -4.73 28.80 -1.39
CA GLY A 31 -4.39 28.38 -0.03
C GLY A 31 -5.19 29.13 1.05
N ARG A 32 -5.46 30.43 0.85
CA ARG A 32 -6.35 31.22 1.72
C ARG A 32 -7.81 30.78 1.59
N LEU A 33 -8.30 30.54 0.38
CA LEU A 33 -9.66 30.06 0.13
C LEU A 33 -9.89 28.68 0.78
N ARG A 34 -8.92 27.76 0.67
CA ARG A 34 -8.94 26.43 1.29
C ARG A 34 -9.00 26.53 2.82
N ARG A 35 -8.18 27.38 3.46
CA ARG A 35 -8.26 27.63 4.91
C ARG A 35 -9.59 28.24 5.33
N LEU A 36 -10.16 29.15 4.53
CA LEU A 36 -11.47 29.75 4.80
C LEU A 36 -12.58 28.69 4.74
N LYS A 37 -12.56 27.82 3.73
CA LYS A 37 -13.53 26.72 3.57
C LYS A 37 -13.49 25.74 4.76
N ARG A 38 -12.30 25.32 5.22
CA ARG A 38 -12.15 24.43 6.40
C ARG A 38 -12.59 25.09 7.72
N LYS A 39 -12.55 26.42 7.82
CA LYS A 39 -13.11 27.18 8.97
C LYS A 39 -14.63 27.34 8.93
N LEU A 40 -15.25 27.14 7.77
CA LEU A 40 -16.69 27.35 7.56
C LEU A 40 -17.48 26.05 7.32
N THR A 41 -16.80 24.94 7.04
CA THR A 41 -17.43 23.61 6.88
C THR A 41 -17.74 23.04 8.27
N PRO A 42 -19.02 22.83 8.64
CA PRO A 42 -19.38 22.20 9.90
C PRO A 42 -19.19 20.67 9.81
N VAL A 43 -18.66 20.09 10.88
CA VAL A 43 -18.43 18.65 11.05
C VAL A 43 -19.01 18.24 12.41
N LEU A 44 -19.66 17.08 12.45
CA LEU A 44 -20.13 16.47 13.70
C LEU A 44 -19.01 15.61 14.29
N VAL A 45 -18.55 15.98 15.49
CA VAL A 45 -17.53 15.24 16.26
C VAL A 45 -18.22 14.52 17.41
N ILE A 46 -17.99 13.22 17.55
CA ILE A 46 -18.53 12.37 18.61
C ILE A 46 -17.34 11.82 19.41
N PRO A 47 -16.99 12.41 20.57
CA PRO A 47 -15.90 11.90 21.40
C PRO A 47 -16.34 10.65 22.17
N GLU A 48 -15.42 9.70 22.38
CA GLU A 48 -15.69 8.37 22.96
C GLU A 48 -16.44 8.40 24.32
N ASN A 49 -16.30 9.48 25.09
CA ASN A 49 -16.94 9.66 26.40
C ASN A 49 -17.73 10.98 26.53
N GLY A 50 -18.36 11.48 25.45
CA GLY A 50 -19.10 12.75 25.54
C GLY A 50 -20.18 12.99 24.48
N SER A 51 -21.03 13.99 24.73
CA SER A 51 -22.11 14.37 23.82
C SER A 51 -21.58 14.83 22.45
N PRO A 52 -22.24 14.47 21.32
CA PRO A 52 -21.91 14.98 20.00
C PRO A 52 -21.88 16.50 19.92
N LYS A 53 -20.88 17.06 19.22
CA LYS A 53 -20.72 18.51 19.00
C LYS A 53 -20.53 18.82 17.52
N ILE A 54 -21.19 19.87 17.04
CA ILE A 54 -20.95 20.42 15.71
C ILE A 54 -19.91 21.53 15.82
N MET A 55 -18.81 21.44 15.07
CA MET A 55 -17.74 22.44 15.04
C MET A 55 -17.13 22.56 13.64
N SER A 56 -16.25 23.53 13.39
CA SER A 56 -15.59 23.64 12.08
C SER A 56 -14.59 22.49 11.86
N GLU A 57 -14.38 22.08 10.61
CA GLU A 57 -13.36 21.09 10.23
C GLU A 57 -11.96 21.46 10.78
N TYR A 58 -11.61 22.75 10.76
CA TYR A 58 -10.37 23.25 11.38
C TYR A 58 -10.33 23.04 12.91
N SER A 59 -11.48 23.17 13.59
CA SER A 59 -11.59 22.96 15.03
C SER A 59 -11.56 21.49 15.43
N ALA A 60 -12.06 20.59 14.58
CA ALA A 60 -11.96 19.14 14.76
C ALA A 60 -10.49 18.69 14.69
N ASP A 61 -9.74 19.10 13.66
CA ASP A 61 -8.30 18.86 13.51
C ASP A 61 -7.47 19.33 14.73
N GLU A 62 -7.94 20.37 15.43
CA GLU A 62 -7.27 20.98 16.61
C GLU A 62 -7.66 20.25 17.91
N TYR A 63 -8.91 19.79 18.01
CA TYR A 63 -9.43 18.96 19.10
C TYR A 63 -8.78 17.57 19.14
N ASP A 64 -8.67 16.90 18.00
CA ASP A 64 -8.04 15.57 17.90
C ASP A 64 -6.54 15.65 18.22
N ARG A 65 -5.86 16.72 17.81
CA ARG A 65 -4.44 16.94 18.13
C ARG A 65 -4.20 17.13 19.62
N ALA A 66 -5.04 17.93 20.29
CA ALA A 66 -4.98 18.13 21.74
C ALA A 66 -5.23 16.82 22.53
N ASN A 67 -6.18 15.99 22.09
CA ASN A 67 -6.41 14.67 22.70
C ASN A 67 -5.26 13.68 22.43
N THR A 68 -4.60 13.78 21.28
CA THR A 68 -3.43 12.95 20.96
C THR A 68 -2.25 13.29 21.86
N ASP A 69 -1.93 14.58 22.06
CA ASP A 69 -0.82 15.00 22.92
C ASP A 69 -1.07 14.67 24.41
N MET A 70 -2.30 14.86 24.90
CA MET A 70 -2.71 14.50 26.28
C MET A 70 -2.54 13.00 26.61
N SER A 71 -2.52 12.12 25.60
CA SER A 71 -2.36 10.68 25.78
C SER A 71 -0.92 10.21 26.06
N GLN A 72 0.08 11.09 25.90
CA GLN A 72 1.50 10.72 26.02
C GLN A 72 2.19 11.18 27.32
N GLU A 73 1.66 12.16 28.07
CA GLU A 73 2.31 12.66 29.29
C GLU A 73 2.03 11.85 30.58
N ASN A 74 1.01 10.99 30.61
CA ASN A 74 0.56 10.31 31.84
C ASN A 74 1.00 8.84 31.99
N LEU A 75 2.27 8.52 31.70
CA LEU A 75 2.87 7.22 32.02
C LEU A 75 4.24 7.37 32.72
N ALA A 76 4.21 7.70 34.01
CA ALA A 76 5.30 7.51 34.96
C ALA A 76 4.76 6.85 36.25
N PRO A 77 5.55 6.04 36.98
CA PRO A 77 5.01 5.03 37.89
C PRO A 77 4.87 5.51 39.35
N VAL A 78 3.68 5.30 39.94
CA VAL A 78 3.44 5.33 41.40
C VAL A 78 2.44 4.22 41.74
N GLY A 79 2.65 3.49 42.83
CA GLY A 79 1.82 2.32 43.19
C GLY A 79 0.96 2.48 44.46
N VAL A 80 0.44 1.33 44.90
CA VAL A 80 -0.14 1.03 46.23
C VAL A 80 -1.64 1.36 46.46
N GLU A 81 -2.42 0.28 46.41
CA GLU A 81 -3.59 -0.12 47.26
C GLU A 81 -5.02 0.48 47.17
N HIS A 82 -5.96 -0.47 47.08
CA HIS A 82 -7.31 -0.58 47.68
C HIS A 82 -8.29 0.62 47.62
N THR A 83 -9.48 0.47 47.01
CA THR A 83 -10.63 -0.31 47.54
C THR A 83 -11.74 -0.42 46.47
N GLY A 84 -12.68 -1.35 46.60
CA GLY A 84 -13.62 -1.71 45.52
C GLY A 84 -15.06 -1.20 45.66
N SER A 85 -15.87 -1.46 44.61
CA SER A 85 -17.32 -1.67 44.71
C SER A 85 -17.82 -2.43 43.49
N GLU A 86 -18.64 -3.46 43.71
CA GLU A 86 -19.46 -4.10 42.68
C GLU A 86 -20.64 -3.19 42.30
N ILE A 87 -20.89 -2.98 41.00
CA ILE A 87 -22.17 -2.95 40.22
C ILE A 87 -21.73 -2.99 38.74
N GLY A 88 -22.29 -3.72 37.77
CA GLY A 88 -23.42 -4.66 37.73
C GLY A 88 -23.49 -5.32 36.34
N ALA A 89 -24.63 -5.90 35.94
CA ALA A 89 -24.75 -6.64 34.65
C ALA A 89 -25.38 -5.83 33.49
N GLY A 90 -24.85 -6.03 32.28
CA GLY A 90 -25.43 -5.56 31.01
C GLY A 90 -24.66 -6.13 29.79
N VAL A 91 -25.36 -6.74 28.83
CA VAL A 91 -24.79 -7.38 27.63
C VAL A 91 -25.05 -6.50 26.38
N PRO A 92 -24.58 -6.80 25.15
CA PRO A 92 -23.53 -6.01 24.50
C PRO A 92 -23.99 -5.26 23.24
N GLN A 93 -23.30 -4.17 22.88
CA GLN A 93 -22.98 -3.75 21.50
C GLN A 93 -22.41 -2.32 21.48
N GLU A 94 -21.30 -2.11 20.77
CA GLU A 94 -21.31 -1.24 19.57
C GLU A 94 -20.09 -1.58 18.69
N GLY A 95 -20.30 -1.66 17.38
CA GLY A 95 -19.27 -2.03 16.41
C GLY A 95 -18.70 -0.81 15.71
N SER A 96 -17.44 -0.91 15.25
CA SER A 96 -16.78 0.14 14.46
C SER A 96 -17.62 0.56 13.24
N PRO A 97 -17.80 1.87 12.94
CA PRO A 97 -18.70 2.32 11.87
C PRO A 97 -18.19 2.10 10.43
N TYR A 98 -16.99 1.55 10.23
CA TYR A 98 -16.40 1.32 8.90
C TYR A 98 -15.82 -0.09 8.76
N ALA A 99 -16.66 -1.10 9.03
CA ALA A 99 -16.46 -2.47 8.52
C ALA A 99 -17.40 -2.71 7.33
N ASP A 100 -16.85 -3.22 6.22
CA ASP A 100 -17.57 -3.59 4.99
C ASP A 100 -18.39 -4.89 5.26
N ASN A 101 -19.45 -4.75 6.05
CA ASN A 101 -20.23 -5.86 6.58
C ASN A 101 -21.15 -6.51 5.52
N TYR A 102 -20.61 -7.48 4.78
CA TYR A 102 -21.41 -8.36 3.92
C TYR A 102 -22.32 -9.27 4.77
N ARG A 103 -23.62 -8.94 4.85
CA ARG A 103 -24.65 -9.89 5.29
C ARG A 103 -25.11 -10.74 4.10
N LEU A 104 -24.85 -12.04 4.17
CA LEU A 104 -25.50 -13.03 3.32
C LEU A 104 -26.99 -13.12 3.65
N THR A 105 -27.85 -12.74 2.70
CA THR A 105 -29.24 -13.19 2.65
C THR A 105 -29.44 -14.03 1.39
N SER A 106 -29.72 -15.32 1.59
CA SER A 106 -30.22 -16.16 0.51
C SER A 106 -31.62 -15.68 0.14
N ALA A 107 -31.79 -15.18 -1.08
CA ALA A 107 -33.08 -14.92 -1.68
C ALA A 107 -33.19 -15.77 -2.96
N GLN A 108 -34.18 -16.65 -3.01
CA GLN A 108 -34.49 -17.38 -4.22
C GLN A 108 -34.94 -16.39 -5.30
N SER A 109 -34.24 -16.36 -6.43
CA SER A 109 -34.66 -15.63 -7.62
C SER A 109 -34.83 -16.62 -8.77
N THR A 110 -36.07 -17.06 -8.99
CA THR A 110 -36.47 -17.62 -10.27
C THR A 110 -36.58 -16.47 -11.28
N ASN A 111 -35.74 -16.47 -12.31
CA ASN A 111 -36.13 -16.35 -13.71
C ASN A 111 -34.88 -16.26 -14.59
N ASP A 112 -34.91 -16.95 -15.74
CA ASP A 112 -33.98 -16.75 -16.85
C ASP A 112 -33.99 -15.29 -17.31
N GLU A 113 -32.82 -14.69 -17.55
CA GLU A 113 -32.44 -14.21 -18.88
C GLU A 113 -30.94 -14.46 -19.08
N SER A 114 -30.56 -14.92 -20.27
CA SER A 114 -29.23 -15.45 -20.55
C SER A 114 -28.32 -14.42 -21.22
N GLU A 115 -27.28 -13.97 -20.53
CA GLU A 115 -26.06 -13.47 -21.17
C GLU A 115 -24.86 -14.33 -20.73
N TYR A 116 -24.10 -14.80 -21.72
CA TYR A 116 -22.96 -15.71 -21.54
C TYR A 116 -21.76 -14.93 -20.96
N GLU A 117 -21.58 -14.95 -19.64
CA GLU A 117 -20.25 -14.67 -19.07
C GLU A 117 -19.33 -15.89 -19.30
N PRO A 118 -18.09 -15.69 -19.79
CA PRO A 118 -17.17 -16.81 -20.01
C PRO A 118 -16.67 -17.36 -18.66
N GLU A 119 -16.94 -18.64 -18.39
CA GLU A 119 -16.36 -19.36 -17.26
C GLU A 119 -14.83 -19.30 -17.31
N ILE A 120 -14.22 -18.50 -16.44
CA ILE A 120 -12.75 -18.48 -16.24
C ILE A 120 -12.34 -19.66 -15.34
N ASP A 121 -12.75 -20.87 -15.72
CA ASP A 121 -12.49 -22.13 -14.98
C ASP A 121 -11.47 -23.05 -15.68
N GLN A 122 -10.66 -22.47 -16.58
CA GLN A 122 -9.38 -23.10 -16.93
C GLN A 122 -8.42 -22.91 -15.76
N ALA A 123 -8.21 -23.96 -14.96
CA ALA A 123 -7.28 -23.97 -13.83
C ALA A 123 -5.99 -23.21 -14.15
N ALA A 124 -5.66 -22.23 -13.31
CA ALA A 124 -4.47 -21.41 -13.54
C ALA A 124 -3.20 -22.26 -13.35
N PRO A 125 -2.09 -21.99 -14.06
CA PRO A 125 -0.87 -22.79 -13.97
C PRO A 125 -0.40 -22.92 -12.52
N THR A 126 -0.12 -24.14 -12.06
CA THR A 126 0.30 -24.40 -10.66
C THR A 126 1.81 -24.33 -10.45
N GLY A 127 2.60 -24.16 -11.51
CA GLY A 127 4.07 -24.03 -11.47
C GLY A 127 4.53 -22.65 -11.93
N GLU A 128 5.86 -22.48 -12.00
CA GLU A 128 6.51 -21.27 -12.53
C GLU A 128 6.07 -21.00 -13.98
N VAL A 129 5.84 -19.73 -14.30
CA VAL A 129 5.37 -19.28 -15.62
C VAL A 129 6.42 -18.37 -16.25
N SER A 130 6.72 -18.58 -17.54
CA SER A 130 7.66 -17.72 -18.28
C SER A 130 7.18 -16.25 -18.26
N PRO A 131 8.07 -15.25 -18.25
CA PRO A 131 7.66 -13.85 -18.33
C PRO A 131 6.77 -13.55 -19.56
N GLU A 132 7.01 -14.21 -20.68
CA GLU A 132 6.24 -14.08 -21.92
C GLU A 132 4.83 -14.68 -21.83
N ASP A 133 4.68 -15.85 -21.18
CA ASP A 133 3.36 -16.42 -20.90
C ASP A 133 2.62 -15.60 -19.83
N ALA A 134 3.33 -15.11 -18.81
CA ALA A 134 2.78 -14.20 -17.80
C ALA A 134 2.24 -12.91 -18.42
N ALA A 135 2.97 -12.31 -19.37
CA ALA A 135 2.52 -11.15 -20.14
C ALA A 135 1.19 -11.42 -20.87
N ARG A 136 1.09 -12.58 -21.54
CA ARG A 136 -0.14 -13.03 -22.22
C ARG A 136 -1.29 -13.28 -21.25
N LEU A 137 -1.03 -13.89 -20.09
CA LEU A 137 -2.05 -14.21 -19.09
C LEU A 137 -2.56 -12.95 -18.36
N LEU A 138 -1.68 -11.98 -18.06
CA LEU A 138 -2.06 -10.67 -17.53
C LEU A 138 -2.99 -9.91 -18.48
N GLU A 139 -2.70 -9.91 -19.79
CA GLU A 139 -3.55 -9.24 -20.78
C GLU A 139 -4.87 -9.98 -21.05
N SER A 140 -4.86 -11.32 -21.13
CA SER A 140 -6.06 -12.11 -21.51
C SER A 140 -6.95 -12.54 -20.34
N ARG A 141 -6.39 -12.86 -19.17
CA ARG A 141 -7.10 -13.36 -17.98
C ARG A 141 -7.10 -12.40 -16.80
N ARG A 142 -6.33 -11.31 -16.86
CA ARG A 142 -6.04 -10.37 -15.75
C ARG A 142 -5.23 -10.95 -14.59
N PHE A 143 -4.88 -12.24 -14.62
CA PHE A 143 -3.97 -12.86 -13.66
C PHE A 143 -3.18 -14.02 -14.27
N VAL A 144 -2.02 -14.32 -13.67
CA VAL A 144 -1.12 -15.36 -14.15
C VAL A 144 -1.43 -16.70 -13.49
N ARG A 145 -1.29 -16.78 -12.16
CA ARG A 145 -1.53 -18.02 -11.40
C ARG A 145 -2.10 -17.77 -10.01
N THR A 146 -2.52 -18.84 -9.32
CA THR A 146 -2.77 -18.78 -7.88
C THR A 146 -1.44 -18.80 -7.13
N ALA A 147 -1.34 -18.08 -6.02
CA ALA A 147 -0.16 -18.14 -5.15
C ALA A 147 0.06 -19.55 -4.56
N PRO A 148 1.28 -19.92 -4.14
CA PRO A 148 1.54 -21.18 -3.44
C PRO A 148 0.90 -21.18 -2.04
N ARG A 149 0.32 -22.30 -1.59
CA ARG A 149 -0.22 -22.40 -0.22
C ARG A 149 0.90 -22.44 0.80
N LEU A 150 0.62 -21.97 2.03
CA LEU A 150 1.55 -22.09 3.17
C LEU A 150 2.13 -23.51 3.32
N THR A 151 1.32 -24.55 3.12
CA THR A 151 1.75 -25.97 3.16
C THR A 151 2.82 -26.30 2.12
N ASP A 152 2.70 -25.74 0.92
CA ASP A 152 3.61 -25.98 -0.19
C ASP A 152 4.91 -25.20 0.04
N GLN A 153 4.79 -23.97 0.57
CA GLN A 153 5.93 -23.13 0.95
C GLN A 153 6.73 -23.73 2.13
N LEU A 154 6.08 -24.38 3.09
CA LEU A 154 6.71 -25.10 4.20
C LEU A 154 7.34 -26.44 3.79
N ALA A 155 7.06 -26.95 2.59
CA ALA A 155 7.75 -28.12 2.03
C ALA A 155 9.02 -27.73 1.24
N ASP A 156 9.24 -26.43 1.02
CA ASP A 156 10.32 -25.85 0.20
C ASP A 156 11.35 -25.14 1.10
N GLU A 157 12.04 -25.92 1.94
CA GLU A 157 13.09 -25.42 2.85
C GLU A 157 14.33 -24.93 2.07
N GLU A 158 14.75 -25.68 1.05
CA GLU A 158 16.03 -25.44 0.36
C GLU A 158 16.08 -24.11 -0.42
N THR A 159 14.95 -23.63 -0.97
CA THR A 159 14.94 -22.39 -1.78
C THR A 159 14.51 -21.15 -1.00
N ARG A 160 13.97 -21.30 0.22
CA ARG A 160 13.48 -20.20 1.07
C ARG A 160 14.51 -19.65 2.05
N SER A 161 15.73 -19.48 1.57
CA SER A 161 16.89 -19.02 2.35
C SER A 161 17.04 -17.49 2.45
N ASN A 162 16.16 -16.70 1.84
CA ASN A 162 16.22 -15.23 1.92
C ASN A 162 16.03 -14.76 3.38
N LEU A 163 16.77 -13.72 3.80
CA LEU A 163 16.76 -13.24 5.18
C LEU A 163 15.71 -12.15 5.41
N ILE A 164 14.70 -12.47 6.21
CA ILE A 164 13.72 -11.52 6.73
C ILE A 164 14.26 -10.91 8.02
N THR A 165 14.50 -9.60 8.00
CA THR A 165 14.73 -8.82 9.21
C THR A 165 13.39 -8.47 9.85
N TYR A 166 13.23 -8.77 11.14
CA TYR A 166 12.02 -8.47 11.91
C TYR A 166 12.38 -7.87 13.27
N ILE A 167 11.40 -7.29 13.96
CA ILE A 167 11.58 -6.85 15.36
C ILE A 167 11.27 -8.05 16.26
N ALA A 168 12.26 -8.52 17.01
CA ALA A 168 12.11 -9.55 18.02
C ALA A 168 11.42 -9.00 19.29
N GLU A 169 10.93 -9.92 20.15
CA GLU A 169 10.38 -9.62 21.48
C GLU A 169 9.23 -8.59 21.50
N THR A 170 8.50 -8.43 20.39
CA THR A 170 7.42 -7.43 20.28
C THR A 170 6.08 -8.02 20.73
N HIS A 171 5.54 -7.48 21.81
CA HIS A 171 4.22 -7.82 22.38
C HIS A 171 3.06 -7.00 21.78
N SER A 172 3.33 -6.21 20.75
CA SER A 172 2.34 -5.38 20.05
C SER A 172 2.72 -5.24 18.58
N SER A 173 1.73 -4.97 17.72
CA SER A 173 1.97 -4.61 16.33
C SER A 173 2.80 -3.31 16.30
N PRO A 174 3.95 -3.30 15.62
CA PRO A 174 4.75 -2.11 15.38
C PRO A 174 4.26 -1.31 14.15
N GLU A 175 3.23 -1.77 13.43
CA GLU A 175 2.64 -1.13 12.25
C GLU A 175 3.73 -0.59 11.28
N THR A 176 3.55 0.65 10.82
CA THR A 176 4.48 1.34 9.92
C THR A 176 5.80 1.78 10.57
N VAL A 177 6.00 1.56 11.88
CA VAL A 177 7.12 2.11 12.66
C VAL A 177 8.25 1.13 13.02
N THR A 178 8.24 -0.09 12.45
CA THR A 178 9.38 -1.04 12.52
C THR A 178 10.76 -0.43 12.20
N PRO A 179 10.93 0.58 11.33
CA PRO A 179 12.26 1.14 11.04
C PRO A 179 12.81 2.10 12.10
N LYS A 180 12.03 2.53 13.11
CA LYS A 180 12.49 3.55 14.08
C LYS A 180 13.68 3.05 14.91
N ASP A 181 14.61 3.96 15.24
CA ASP A 181 15.83 3.67 16.02
C ASP A 181 15.55 2.93 17.34
N ARG A 182 14.41 3.22 17.99
CA ARG A 182 13.98 2.55 19.24
C ARG A 182 13.84 1.02 19.15
N TYR A 183 13.80 0.47 17.94
CA TYR A 183 13.71 -0.96 17.68
C TYR A 183 14.99 -1.56 17.08
N ARG A 184 16.04 -0.74 16.90
CA ARG A 184 17.27 -1.14 16.20
C ARG A 184 17.98 -2.30 16.87
N ASP A 185 18.06 -2.26 18.19
CA ASP A 185 18.72 -3.29 19.01
C ASP A 185 17.88 -4.58 19.14
N ASN A 186 16.58 -4.50 18.82
CA ASN A 186 15.65 -5.63 18.76
C ASN A 186 15.53 -6.24 17.35
N ARG A 187 16.33 -5.81 16.37
CA ARG A 187 16.30 -6.38 15.02
C ARG A 187 16.98 -7.75 15.01
N ALA A 188 16.23 -8.77 14.62
CA ALA A 188 16.73 -10.12 14.38
C ALA A 188 16.48 -10.52 12.93
N GLU A 189 17.17 -11.56 12.48
CA GLU A 189 17.03 -12.12 11.12
C GLU A 189 16.74 -13.61 11.20
N LEU A 190 15.85 -14.07 10.33
CA LEU A 190 15.51 -15.48 10.09
C LEU A 190 15.39 -15.68 8.59
N THR A 191 15.57 -16.91 8.12
CA THR A 191 15.20 -17.28 6.75
C THR A 191 13.67 -17.13 6.53
N GLU A 192 13.25 -17.04 5.27
CA GLU A 192 11.82 -17.11 4.93
C GLU A 192 11.19 -18.41 5.44
N TYR A 193 11.90 -19.53 5.30
CA TYR A 193 11.45 -20.82 5.83
C TYR A 193 11.23 -20.79 7.35
N GLU A 194 12.22 -20.36 8.14
CA GLU A 194 12.08 -20.27 9.61
C GLU A 194 10.98 -19.29 10.03
N THR A 195 10.81 -18.20 9.26
CA THR A 195 9.74 -17.21 9.48
C THR A 195 8.36 -17.84 9.28
N LEU A 196 8.15 -18.53 8.16
CA LEU A 196 6.91 -19.26 7.88
C LEU A 196 6.65 -20.39 8.89
N ARG A 197 7.71 -21.10 9.29
CA ARG A 197 7.63 -22.20 10.24
C ARG A 197 7.17 -21.74 11.61
N GLN A 198 7.77 -20.68 12.16
CA GLN A 198 7.35 -20.12 13.46
C GLN A 198 5.95 -19.51 13.41
N LEU A 199 5.52 -18.98 12.27
CA LEU A 199 4.14 -18.55 12.06
C LEU A 199 3.15 -19.73 12.05
N ASP A 200 3.45 -20.83 11.35
CA ASP A 200 2.59 -22.03 11.36
C ASP A 200 2.54 -22.67 12.76
N ASP A 201 3.68 -22.81 13.44
CA ASP A 201 3.74 -23.35 14.80
C ASP A 201 2.90 -22.49 15.79
N PHE A 202 2.91 -21.15 15.64
CA PHE A 202 2.00 -20.26 16.39
C PHE A 202 0.53 -20.50 16.03
N LEU A 203 0.18 -20.61 14.75
CA LEU A 203 -1.20 -20.83 14.33
C LEU A 203 -1.72 -22.21 14.75
N VAL A 204 -0.89 -23.26 14.72
CA VAL A 204 -1.18 -24.60 15.27
C VAL A 204 -1.47 -24.50 16.76
N TYR A 205 -0.66 -23.74 17.51
CA TYR A 205 -0.90 -23.53 18.93
C TYR A 205 -2.24 -22.86 19.17
N ILE A 206 -2.58 -21.76 18.48
CA ILE A 206 -3.88 -21.07 18.60
C ILE A 206 -5.05 -22.00 18.22
N GLU A 207 -4.93 -22.78 17.15
CA GLU A 207 -5.92 -23.79 16.73
C GLU A 207 -6.19 -24.78 17.87
N SER A 208 -5.14 -25.25 18.56
CA SER A 208 -5.26 -26.19 19.69
C SER A 208 -5.96 -25.63 20.93
N LEU A 209 -6.02 -24.29 21.10
CA LEU A 209 -6.63 -23.68 22.28
C LEU A 209 -8.17 -23.77 22.27
N ASN A 210 -8.78 -24.04 21.12
CA ASN A 210 -10.24 -24.07 20.91
C ASN A 210 -10.97 -22.76 21.36
N GLY A 211 -10.26 -21.63 21.35
CA GLY A 211 -10.80 -20.30 21.65
C GLY A 211 -11.50 -19.63 20.45
N GLU A 212 -11.91 -18.37 20.60
CA GLU A 212 -12.59 -17.61 19.53
C GLU A 212 -11.75 -17.51 18.25
N CYS A 213 -10.42 -17.44 18.37
CA CYS A 213 -9.54 -17.40 17.22
C CYS A 213 -9.19 -18.77 16.61
N ALA A 214 -9.53 -19.91 17.21
CA ALA A 214 -9.08 -21.23 16.72
C ALA A 214 -9.51 -21.49 15.26
N ALA A 215 -10.77 -21.18 14.92
CA ALA A 215 -11.28 -21.29 13.56
C ALA A 215 -10.62 -20.32 12.57
N LYS A 216 -10.20 -19.13 13.05
CA LYS A 216 -9.46 -18.16 12.23
C LYS A 216 -8.02 -18.61 12.00
N ALA A 217 -7.36 -19.16 13.01
CA ALA A 217 -6.00 -19.68 12.90
C ALA A 217 -5.95 -20.84 11.88
N LYS A 218 -6.86 -21.81 12.00
CA LYS A 218 -7.02 -22.88 11.00
C LYS A 218 -7.23 -22.32 9.59
N SER A 219 -8.15 -21.38 9.42
CA SER A 219 -8.44 -20.75 8.12
C SER A 219 -7.24 -20.00 7.53
N MET A 220 -6.41 -19.37 8.38
CA MET A 220 -5.14 -18.77 7.97
C MET A 220 -4.13 -19.84 7.54
N ARG A 221 -3.97 -20.95 8.27
CA ARG A 221 -3.06 -22.04 7.86
C ARG A 221 -3.44 -22.64 6.51
N GLU A 222 -4.74 -22.78 6.25
CA GLU A 222 -5.26 -23.30 4.99
C GLU A 222 -5.13 -22.30 3.82
N ASN A 223 -5.30 -20.99 4.07
CA ASN A 223 -5.53 -19.97 3.02
C ASN A 223 -4.65 -18.71 3.09
N LEU A 224 -3.58 -18.71 3.89
CA LEU A 224 -2.59 -17.62 3.89
C LEU A 224 -1.86 -17.60 2.54
N THR A 225 -1.92 -16.43 1.89
CA THR A 225 -1.10 -16.10 0.74
C THR A 225 0.13 -15.35 1.19
N PHE A 226 1.28 -16.04 1.27
CA PHE A 226 2.58 -15.42 1.52
C PHE A 226 3.31 -15.18 0.21
N ILE A 227 3.82 -13.95 0.02
CA ILE A 227 4.69 -13.58 -1.09
C ILE A 227 6.13 -13.52 -0.56
N GLY A 228 6.94 -14.55 -0.85
CA GLY A 228 8.38 -14.55 -0.60
C GLY A 228 9.16 -13.79 -1.67
N GLU A 229 10.48 -13.71 -1.51
CA GLU A 229 11.36 -13.02 -2.46
C GLU A 229 11.28 -13.64 -3.86
N LYS A 230 11.14 -14.98 -3.94
CA LYS A 230 10.97 -15.72 -5.19
C LYS A 230 9.68 -15.32 -5.90
N GLU A 231 8.54 -15.38 -5.22
CA GLU A 231 7.25 -14.98 -5.76
C GLU A 231 7.23 -13.49 -6.17
N TYR A 232 7.89 -12.63 -5.39
CA TYR A 232 8.02 -11.20 -5.69
C TYR A 232 8.80 -10.93 -6.97
N LYS A 233 9.96 -11.59 -7.15
CA LYS A 233 10.79 -11.48 -8.36
C LYS A 233 10.06 -12.02 -9.59
N GLU A 234 9.40 -13.17 -9.46
CA GLU A 234 8.56 -13.75 -10.52
C GLU A 234 7.46 -12.77 -10.96
N ALA A 235 6.78 -12.13 -10.00
CA ALA A 235 5.74 -11.14 -10.28
C ALA A 235 6.28 -9.87 -10.94
N ALA A 236 7.42 -9.35 -10.47
CA ALA A 236 8.06 -8.17 -11.06
C ALA A 236 8.46 -8.43 -12.52
N ALA A 237 9.12 -9.55 -12.80
CA ALA A 237 9.57 -9.92 -14.15
C ALA A 237 8.39 -10.13 -15.12
N GLY A 238 7.30 -10.75 -14.67
CA GLY A 238 6.10 -10.93 -15.49
C GLY A 238 5.34 -9.63 -15.77
N ILE A 239 5.28 -8.71 -14.81
CA ILE A 239 4.73 -7.37 -15.03
C ILE A 239 5.62 -6.59 -16.02
N ALA A 240 6.94 -6.65 -15.87
CA ALA A 240 7.89 -6.06 -16.82
C ALA A 240 7.72 -6.61 -18.24
N ALA A 241 7.57 -7.92 -18.38
CA ALA A 241 7.29 -8.56 -19.67
C ALA A 241 5.94 -8.14 -20.26
N SER A 242 4.90 -7.97 -19.43
CA SER A 242 3.60 -7.42 -19.87
C SER A 242 3.74 -6.01 -20.44
N TRP A 243 4.53 -5.15 -19.78
CA TRP A 243 4.78 -3.79 -20.26
C TRP A 243 5.59 -3.77 -21.56
N LYS A 244 6.66 -4.58 -21.64
CA LYS A 244 7.47 -4.74 -22.86
C LYS A 244 6.64 -5.25 -24.03
N ALA A 245 5.78 -6.23 -23.82
CA ALA A 245 4.85 -6.74 -24.85
C ALA A 245 3.84 -5.68 -25.31
N ALA A 246 3.27 -4.89 -24.39
CA ALA A 246 2.35 -3.82 -24.73
C ALA A 246 3.02 -2.67 -25.52
N LEU A 247 4.26 -2.30 -25.14
CA LEU A 247 5.06 -1.27 -25.82
C LEU A 247 5.59 -1.74 -27.18
N GLU A 248 5.78 -3.04 -27.37
CA GLU A 248 6.14 -3.61 -28.67
C GLU A 248 4.94 -3.70 -29.62
N ALA A 249 3.77 -4.10 -29.10
CA ALA A 249 2.54 -4.17 -29.89
C ALA A 249 2.00 -2.79 -30.33
N ASN A 250 2.45 -1.71 -29.69
CA ASN A 250 2.03 -0.34 -30.01
C ASN A 250 3.19 0.64 -29.83
N THR A 251 3.71 1.17 -30.94
CA THR A 251 4.84 2.12 -30.99
C THR A 251 4.54 3.44 -30.29
N ASP A 252 3.27 3.85 -30.30
CA ASP A 252 2.81 5.16 -29.84
C ASP A 252 2.36 5.10 -28.37
N LEU A 253 2.27 3.90 -27.80
CA LEU A 253 1.94 3.68 -26.40
C LEU A 253 3.07 4.15 -25.48
N GLN A 254 2.65 4.85 -24.42
CA GLN A 254 3.45 5.18 -23.26
C GLN A 254 2.79 4.61 -22.00
N ILE A 255 3.60 4.23 -21.02
CA ILE A 255 3.14 3.73 -19.72
C ILE A 255 3.57 4.72 -18.65
N CYS A 256 2.61 5.40 -18.03
CA CYS A 256 2.84 6.21 -16.84
C CYS A 256 2.48 5.40 -15.60
N THR A 257 3.44 5.21 -14.70
CA THR A 257 3.23 4.48 -13.45
C THR A 257 3.10 5.43 -12.27
N ILE A 258 2.04 5.24 -11.50
CA ILE A 258 1.75 6.00 -10.28
C ILE A 258 2.06 5.08 -9.09
N ALA A 259 3.22 5.32 -8.48
CA ALA A 259 3.76 4.52 -7.39
C ALA A 259 4.08 5.41 -6.18
N GLY A 260 3.57 5.04 -5.00
CA GLY A 260 3.98 5.64 -3.72
C GLY A 260 3.56 7.10 -3.41
N GLU A 261 2.66 7.73 -4.18
CA GLU A 261 2.35 9.17 -4.07
C GLU A 261 1.88 9.67 -2.68
N ILE A 262 1.41 8.80 -1.79
CA ILE A 262 0.90 9.18 -0.47
C ILE A 262 2.01 9.11 0.60
N GLY A 263 2.79 10.17 0.71
CA GLY A 263 3.73 10.41 1.83
C GLY A 263 5.16 10.66 1.37
N ARG A 264 5.53 11.93 1.21
CA ARG A 264 6.77 12.37 0.53
C ARG A 264 8.09 12.00 1.21
N GLU A 265 8.10 11.57 2.45
CA GLU A 265 9.33 11.40 3.24
C GLU A 265 9.95 9.98 3.21
N LYS A 266 9.18 8.95 2.85
CA LYS A 266 9.62 7.54 2.96
C LYS A 266 9.27 6.75 1.71
N ILE A 267 10.12 5.79 1.36
CA ILE A 267 9.87 4.83 0.28
C ILE A 267 8.64 3.97 0.62
N LYS A 268 7.79 3.74 -0.39
CA LYS A 268 6.61 2.90 -0.36
C LYS A 268 6.82 1.55 -1.09
N SER A 269 5.93 0.60 -0.80
CA SER A 269 5.80 -0.69 -1.48
C SER A 269 5.77 -0.54 -2.99
N GLY A 270 4.85 0.27 -3.53
CA GLY A 270 4.77 0.56 -4.97
C GLY A 270 6.04 1.17 -5.59
N GLU A 271 6.77 2.05 -4.88
CA GLU A 271 8.07 2.57 -5.37
C GLU A 271 9.12 1.46 -5.44
N TYR A 272 9.20 0.62 -4.41
CA TYR A 272 10.12 -0.52 -4.39
C TYR A 272 9.76 -1.56 -5.48
N LEU A 273 8.48 -1.84 -5.70
CA LEU A 273 8.00 -2.72 -6.77
C LEU A 273 8.31 -2.16 -8.15
N LEU A 274 8.10 -0.87 -8.38
CA LEU A 274 8.44 -0.21 -9.64
C LEU A 274 9.93 -0.36 -9.97
N ASP A 275 10.81 -0.13 -9.00
CA ASP A 275 12.25 -0.23 -9.22
C ASP A 275 12.72 -1.67 -9.54
N ASN A 276 12.04 -2.68 -8.99
CA ASN A 276 12.27 -4.09 -9.31
C ASN A 276 11.71 -4.47 -10.71
N ILE A 277 10.49 -4.04 -11.07
CA ILE A 277 9.93 -4.22 -12.43
C ILE A 277 10.85 -3.61 -13.49
N LEU A 278 11.42 -2.43 -13.20
CA LEU A 278 12.35 -1.76 -14.11
C LEU A 278 13.76 -2.40 -14.10
N ALA A 279 14.10 -3.27 -13.14
CA ALA A 279 15.34 -4.04 -13.15
C ALA A 279 15.32 -5.14 -14.24
N ASP A 280 14.14 -5.66 -14.58
CA ASP A 280 13.93 -6.66 -15.64
C ASP A 280 13.94 -6.06 -17.07
N PHE A 281 14.35 -4.80 -17.23
CA PHE A 281 14.60 -4.17 -18.53
C PHE A 281 16.08 -4.28 -18.90
N THR A 282 16.38 -4.99 -19.98
CA THR A 282 17.74 -5.11 -20.55
C THR A 282 18.25 -3.77 -21.12
N GLU A 283 19.54 -3.68 -21.42
CA GLU A 283 20.11 -2.49 -22.09
C GLU A 283 19.42 -2.20 -23.44
N GLU A 284 19.01 -3.24 -24.15
CA GLU A 284 18.28 -3.18 -25.41
C GLU A 284 16.84 -2.70 -25.18
N ASP A 285 16.15 -3.23 -24.14
CA ASP A 285 14.83 -2.76 -23.72
C ASP A 285 14.86 -1.28 -23.34
N TRP A 286 15.87 -0.82 -22.59
CA TRP A 286 16.02 0.57 -22.21
C TRP A 286 16.21 1.49 -23.41
N LYS A 287 17.07 1.12 -24.38
CA LYS A 287 17.26 1.88 -25.64
C LYS A 287 15.96 1.97 -26.46
N LYS A 288 15.12 0.93 -26.44
CA LYS A 288 13.93 0.80 -27.29
C LYS A 288 12.63 1.33 -26.66
N TYR A 289 12.50 1.21 -25.34
CA TYR A 289 11.27 1.48 -24.59
C TYR A 289 11.43 2.56 -23.51
N GLY A 290 12.65 2.86 -23.05
CA GLY A 290 12.88 3.74 -21.90
C GLY A 290 12.24 5.13 -22.04
N GLY A 291 12.28 5.73 -23.24
CA GLY A 291 11.63 7.01 -23.55
C GLY A 291 10.09 6.96 -23.61
N ARG A 292 9.48 5.81 -23.32
CA ARG A 292 8.02 5.59 -23.27
C ARG A 292 7.54 5.12 -21.88
N ILE A 293 8.45 5.05 -20.90
CA ILE A 293 8.15 4.80 -19.49
C ILE A 293 8.18 6.15 -18.75
N ILE A 294 7.11 6.47 -18.04
CA ILE A 294 6.98 7.69 -17.23
C ILE A 294 6.75 7.28 -15.78
N VAL A 295 7.53 7.87 -14.87
CA VAL A 295 7.52 7.53 -13.43
C VAL A 295 7.19 8.72 -12.53
N ASP A 296 7.08 9.93 -13.09
CA ASP A 296 6.69 11.14 -12.39
C ASP A 296 5.34 11.63 -12.94
N ARG A 297 4.34 11.80 -12.07
CA ARG A 297 2.97 12.22 -12.44
C ARG A 297 2.90 13.56 -13.16
N ASP A 298 3.77 14.51 -12.81
CA ASP A 298 3.75 15.86 -13.38
C ASP A 298 4.00 15.84 -14.91
N ASP A 299 4.63 14.78 -15.44
CA ASP A 299 4.86 14.60 -16.87
C ASP A 299 3.60 14.21 -17.66
N ILE A 300 2.51 13.77 -17.01
CA ILE A 300 1.23 13.46 -17.69
C ILE A 300 0.74 14.66 -18.50
N ALA A 301 0.92 15.89 -18.02
CA ALA A 301 0.55 17.10 -18.74
C ALA A 301 1.24 17.21 -20.12
N GLN A 302 2.49 16.76 -20.23
CA GLN A 302 3.27 16.82 -21.47
C GLN A 302 2.73 15.80 -22.50
N VAL A 303 2.40 14.60 -22.04
CA VAL A 303 1.78 13.54 -22.86
C VAL A 303 0.41 13.98 -23.40
N GLN A 304 -0.41 14.59 -22.53
CA GLN A 304 -1.75 15.06 -22.92
C GLN A 304 -1.71 16.22 -23.92
N GLN A 305 -0.75 17.15 -23.79
CA GLN A 305 -0.52 18.20 -24.78
C GLN A 305 -0.20 17.63 -26.17
N LYS A 306 0.59 16.55 -26.23
CA LYS A 306 0.94 15.85 -27.48
C LYS A 306 -0.14 14.87 -27.97
N LYS A 307 -1.21 14.65 -27.19
CA LYS A 307 -2.31 13.70 -27.46
C LYS A 307 -1.86 12.25 -27.64
N GLU A 308 -0.77 11.86 -26.99
CA GLU A 308 -0.17 10.54 -27.17
C GLU A 308 -1.01 9.44 -26.51
N ASN A 309 -0.79 8.19 -26.95
CA ASN A 309 -1.47 7.04 -26.39
C ASN A 309 -0.86 6.70 -25.02
N LEU A 310 -1.66 6.77 -23.97
CA LEU A 310 -1.18 6.67 -22.58
C LEU A 310 -1.96 5.58 -21.85
N ARG A 311 -1.25 4.64 -21.24
CA ARG A 311 -1.76 3.74 -20.20
C ARG A 311 -1.27 4.27 -18.85
N VAL A 312 -2.17 4.45 -17.89
CA VAL A 312 -1.83 4.89 -16.53
C VAL A 312 -1.98 3.70 -15.58
N VAL A 313 -0.88 3.28 -14.97
CA VAL A 313 -0.82 2.10 -14.10
C VAL A 313 -0.68 2.55 -12.65
N PHE A 314 -1.66 2.22 -11.82
CA PHE A 314 -1.57 2.36 -10.37
C PHE A 314 -0.94 1.09 -9.82
N LEU A 315 0.25 1.21 -9.24
CA LEU A 315 1.10 0.09 -8.87
C LEU A 315 1.30 -0.01 -7.35
N ASP A 316 1.00 -1.18 -6.80
CA ASP A 316 1.32 -1.54 -5.41
C ASP A 316 1.55 -3.05 -5.28
N ASP A 317 1.99 -3.52 -4.12
CA ASP A 317 2.15 -4.95 -3.86
C ASP A 317 0.79 -5.67 -3.77
N TRP A 318 -0.11 -5.13 -2.96
CA TRP A 318 -1.50 -5.56 -2.79
C TRP A 318 -2.31 -4.39 -2.22
N THR A 319 -3.60 -4.62 -1.94
CA THR A 319 -4.48 -3.59 -1.37
C THR A 319 -5.35 -4.15 -0.25
N ILE A 320 -5.43 -3.43 0.87
CA ILE A 320 -6.35 -3.75 1.97
C ILE A 320 -7.72 -3.15 1.63
N SER A 321 -8.07 -1.97 2.16
CA SER A 321 -9.28 -1.23 1.78
C SER A 321 -9.21 -0.54 0.41
N GLY A 322 -8.00 -0.34 -0.13
CA GLY A 322 -7.79 0.41 -1.38
C GLY A 322 -8.00 1.93 -1.28
N MET A 323 -8.35 2.47 -0.09
CA MET A 323 -8.65 3.90 0.10
C MET A 323 -7.56 4.84 -0.43
N GLN A 324 -6.29 4.44 -0.31
CA GLN A 324 -5.15 5.18 -0.83
C GLN A 324 -5.19 5.32 -2.36
N LEU A 325 -5.38 4.22 -3.10
CA LEU A 325 -5.53 4.27 -4.56
C LEU A 325 -6.81 5.00 -5.00
N LYS A 326 -7.93 4.87 -4.27
CA LYS A 326 -9.15 5.65 -4.50
C LYS A 326 -8.90 7.16 -4.42
N ASN A 327 -8.13 7.60 -3.42
CA ASN A 327 -7.79 9.02 -3.26
C ASN A 327 -6.88 9.52 -4.39
N VAL A 328 -5.87 8.73 -4.78
CA VAL A 328 -5.02 9.04 -5.95
C VAL A 328 -5.85 9.12 -7.23
N TYR A 329 -6.77 8.18 -7.45
CA TYR A 329 -7.67 8.16 -8.61
C TYR A 329 -8.50 9.45 -8.70
N ASN A 330 -9.15 9.84 -7.61
CA ASN A 330 -10.02 11.01 -7.58
C ASN A 330 -9.22 12.30 -7.86
N LEU A 331 -8.06 12.45 -7.22
CA LEU A 331 -7.16 13.61 -7.45
C LEU A 331 -6.62 13.66 -8.88
N LEU A 332 -6.36 12.50 -9.49
CA LEU A 332 -5.77 12.43 -10.83
C LEU A 332 -6.82 12.70 -11.92
N VAL A 333 -8.04 12.16 -11.77
CA VAL A 333 -9.14 12.39 -12.72
C VAL A 333 -9.79 13.78 -12.55
N GLU A 334 -9.70 14.40 -11.37
CA GLU A 334 -10.04 15.83 -11.19
C GLU A 334 -9.07 16.74 -11.98
N GLN A 335 -7.79 16.38 -12.02
CA GLN A 335 -6.75 17.15 -12.71
C GLN A 335 -6.69 16.88 -14.23
N TYR A 336 -6.92 15.64 -14.64
CA TYR A 336 -6.85 15.14 -16.02
C TYR A 336 -8.07 14.26 -16.34
N PRO A 337 -9.26 14.84 -16.58
CA PRO A 337 -10.49 14.06 -16.84
C PRO A 337 -10.38 13.09 -18.03
N GLU A 338 -9.56 13.42 -19.02
CA GLU A 338 -9.35 12.69 -20.27
C GLU A 338 -8.59 11.35 -20.12
N ILE A 339 -7.91 11.11 -18.98
CA ILE A 339 -7.26 9.83 -18.69
C ILE A 339 -8.12 8.87 -17.88
N LYS A 340 -9.35 9.26 -17.51
CA LYS A 340 -10.31 8.48 -16.69
C LYS A 340 -10.43 7.01 -17.10
N ASP A 341 -10.51 6.77 -18.41
CA ASP A 341 -10.74 5.46 -19.03
C ASP A 341 -9.43 4.79 -19.51
N ARG A 342 -8.27 5.38 -19.12
CA ARG A 342 -6.92 4.90 -19.40
C ARG A 342 -6.19 4.40 -18.13
N ILE A 343 -6.84 4.44 -16.98
CA ILE A 343 -6.29 4.06 -15.68
C ILE A 343 -6.64 2.61 -15.36
N GLU A 344 -5.63 1.83 -14.97
CA GLU A 344 -5.74 0.46 -14.47
C GLU A 344 -4.93 0.29 -13.19
N VAL A 345 -5.26 -0.72 -12.38
CA VAL A 345 -4.47 -1.13 -11.22
C VAL A 345 -3.67 -2.38 -11.59
N GLN A 346 -2.39 -2.42 -11.22
CA GLN A 346 -1.56 -3.62 -11.28
C GLN A 346 -1.02 -3.93 -9.89
N LEU A 347 -1.16 -5.18 -9.44
CA LEU A 347 -0.70 -5.67 -8.14
C LEU A 347 0.19 -6.92 -8.29
N ILE A 348 1.02 -7.21 -7.29
CA ILE A 348 1.60 -8.57 -7.16
C ILE A 348 0.47 -9.56 -6.88
N VAL A 349 -0.45 -9.24 -5.97
CA VAL A 349 -1.51 -10.16 -5.55
C VAL A 349 -2.84 -9.48 -5.25
N ALA A 350 -3.93 -10.14 -5.63
CA ALA A 350 -5.30 -9.73 -5.33
C ALA A 350 -6.22 -10.93 -5.06
N ASN A 351 -7.32 -10.70 -4.34
CA ASN A 351 -8.38 -11.71 -4.23
C ASN A 351 -9.14 -11.86 -5.57
N LYS A 352 -9.76 -13.03 -5.78
CA LYS A 352 -10.47 -13.37 -7.03
C LYS A 352 -11.55 -12.34 -7.39
N GLN A 353 -12.37 -11.92 -6.42
CA GLN A 353 -13.40 -10.89 -6.61
C GLN A 353 -12.86 -9.58 -7.22
N ARG A 354 -11.66 -9.11 -6.83
CA ARG A 354 -11.05 -7.89 -7.37
C ARG A 354 -10.50 -8.08 -8.78
N ILE A 355 -10.01 -9.26 -9.12
CA ILE A 355 -9.52 -9.61 -10.46
C ILE A 355 -10.71 -9.65 -11.45
N GLU A 356 -11.79 -10.32 -11.06
CA GLU A 356 -13.01 -10.47 -11.87
C GLU A 356 -13.74 -9.13 -12.07
N LYS A 357 -14.08 -8.45 -10.97
CA LYS A 357 -14.93 -7.25 -11.02
C LYS A 357 -14.14 -5.96 -11.29
N GLY A 358 -12.83 -5.97 -11.08
CA GLY A 358 -12.00 -4.76 -11.09
C GLY A 358 -12.03 -3.99 -9.76
N PHE A 359 -11.13 -3.01 -9.65
CA PHE A 359 -10.92 -2.22 -8.45
C PHE A 359 -12.05 -1.21 -8.22
N LEU A 360 -12.66 -1.22 -7.04
CA LEU A 360 -13.79 -0.35 -6.70
C LEU A 360 -13.32 1.08 -6.39
N ILE A 361 -13.70 2.03 -7.23
CA ILE A 361 -13.50 3.46 -6.99
C ILE A 361 -14.67 4.02 -6.21
N ASP A 362 -15.91 3.74 -6.59
CA ASP A 362 -17.07 4.29 -5.91
C ASP A 362 -18.32 3.41 -6.00
N ARG A 363 -19.22 3.54 -5.02
CA ARG A 363 -20.51 2.85 -4.99
C ARG A 363 -21.59 3.85 -4.60
N TRP A 364 -22.48 4.18 -5.53
CA TRP A 364 -23.57 5.12 -5.31
C TRP A 364 -24.90 4.54 -5.79
N MET A 365 -25.86 4.40 -4.86
CA MET A 365 -27.23 3.90 -5.15
C MET A 365 -27.26 2.61 -6.00
N GLY A 366 -26.36 1.66 -5.73
CA GLY A 366 -26.25 0.40 -6.47
C GLY A 366 -25.34 0.42 -7.70
N ASN A 367 -25.04 1.60 -8.26
CA ASN A 367 -24.05 1.72 -9.33
C ASN A 367 -22.63 1.65 -8.75
N GLU A 368 -21.83 0.71 -9.24
CA GLU A 368 -20.42 0.57 -8.88
C GLU A 368 -19.52 1.11 -9.98
N LYS A 369 -18.72 2.12 -9.66
CA LYS A 369 -17.62 2.58 -10.52
C LYS A 369 -16.40 1.73 -10.22
N ARG A 370 -16.02 0.88 -11.18
CA ARG A 370 -14.81 0.05 -11.11
C ARG A 370 -13.84 0.40 -12.23
N ILE A 371 -12.54 0.21 -11.98
CA ILE A 371 -11.49 0.29 -13.00
C ILE A 371 -10.82 -1.07 -13.19
N PRO A 372 -10.23 -1.35 -14.36
CA PRO A 372 -9.51 -2.61 -14.60
C PRO A 372 -8.46 -2.87 -13.52
N LEU A 373 -8.38 -4.11 -13.06
CA LEU A 373 -7.33 -4.59 -12.17
C LEU A 373 -6.70 -5.82 -12.79
N ARG A 374 -5.36 -5.85 -12.82
CA ARG A 374 -4.56 -7.06 -13.05
C ARG A 374 -3.77 -7.37 -11.79
N ALA A 375 -3.55 -8.64 -11.51
CA ALA A 375 -2.65 -9.08 -10.44
C ALA A 375 -1.81 -10.25 -10.94
N TYR A 376 -0.53 -10.35 -10.57
CA TYR A 376 0.25 -11.53 -10.98
C TYR A 376 -0.35 -12.80 -10.35
N PHE A 377 -0.56 -12.76 -9.03
CA PHE A 377 -1.17 -13.83 -8.26
C PHE A 377 -2.64 -13.57 -7.92
N SER A 378 -3.44 -14.62 -8.01
CA SER A 378 -4.69 -14.74 -7.25
C SER A 378 -4.39 -15.27 -5.85
N ALA A 379 -4.83 -14.55 -4.81
CA ALA A 379 -4.80 -15.01 -3.43
C ALA A 379 -5.84 -16.11 -3.17
N HIS A 380 -5.59 -16.94 -2.16
CA HIS A 380 -6.60 -17.89 -1.67
C HIS A 380 -7.75 -17.15 -0.96
N GLU A 381 -8.99 -17.49 -1.29
CA GLU A 381 -10.16 -16.91 -0.66
C GLU A 381 -10.36 -17.47 0.76
N ALA A 382 -10.63 -16.57 1.71
CA ALA A 382 -10.89 -16.91 3.11
C ALA A 382 -12.12 -16.15 3.61
N LYS A 383 -13.24 -16.87 3.83
CA LYS A 383 -14.52 -16.30 4.32
C LYS A 383 -14.41 -15.64 5.71
N THR A 384 -13.35 -15.95 6.45
CA THR A 384 -13.06 -15.43 7.79
C THR A 384 -12.09 -14.24 7.78
N ALA A 385 -11.56 -13.87 6.62
CA ALA A 385 -10.73 -12.68 6.42
C ALA A 385 -11.63 -11.47 6.15
N GLU A 386 -11.29 -10.31 6.70
CA GLU A 386 -12.10 -9.09 6.56
C GLU A 386 -12.17 -8.63 5.10
N ASN A 387 -11.05 -8.70 4.37
CA ASN A 387 -10.94 -8.38 2.95
C ASN A 387 -11.02 -9.62 2.03
N GLY A 388 -11.57 -10.74 2.52
CA GLY A 388 -11.83 -11.96 1.76
C GLY A 388 -10.60 -12.83 1.40
N ALA A 389 -9.38 -12.41 1.78
CA ALA A 389 -8.16 -13.20 1.66
C ALA A 389 -7.16 -12.80 2.77
N TYR A 390 -6.32 -13.73 3.21
CA TYR A 390 -5.19 -13.43 4.07
C TYR A 390 -3.94 -13.26 3.20
N ILE A 391 -3.33 -12.07 3.22
CA ILE A 391 -2.17 -11.71 2.40
C ILE A 391 -1.08 -11.15 3.30
N THR A 392 0.17 -11.58 3.08
CA THR A 392 1.38 -10.98 3.66
C THR A 392 2.61 -11.33 2.81
N GLY A 393 3.79 -10.80 3.13
CA GLY A 393 5.01 -11.16 2.39
C GLY A 393 6.30 -10.65 3.02
N PHE A 394 7.43 -11.14 2.52
CA PHE A 394 8.77 -10.89 3.08
C PHE A 394 9.14 -9.41 3.22
N HIS A 395 8.51 -8.52 2.42
CA HIS A 395 8.80 -7.10 2.38
C HIS A 395 7.83 -6.21 3.17
N SER A 396 6.70 -6.74 3.65
CA SER A 396 5.66 -5.98 4.37
C SER A 396 4.64 -6.91 5.03
N SER A 397 4.38 -6.70 6.32
CA SER A 397 3.50 -7.53 7.16
C SER A 397 2.01 -7.16 7.14
N VAL A 398 1.59 -6.20 6.29
CA VAL A 398 0.19 -5.78 6.08
C VAL A 398 -0.46 -5.18 7.33
N ASP A 399 -0.21 -3.89 7.52
CA ASP A 399 -0.79 -3.07 8.59
C ASP A 399 -2.33 -3.27 8.67
N TYR A 400 -2.89 -3.37 9.87
CA TYR A 400 -4.34 -3.47 10.19
C TYR A 400 -5.12 -4.76 9.91
N ASP A 401 -4.88 -5.54 8.84
CA ASP A 401 -5.64 -6.80 8.61
C ASP A 401 -4.92 -8.00 9.24
N PHE A 402 -3.79 -8.38 8.65
CA PHE A 402 -2.98 -9.52 9.10
C PHE A 402 -2.40 -9.31 10.51
N GLU A 403 -1.70 -8.20 10.75
CA GLU A 403 -1.07 -7.93 12.05
C GLU A 403 -2.09 -7.82 13.20
N THR A 404 -3.25 -7.19 12.97
CA THR A 404 -4.30 -7.04 14.00
C THR A 404 -4.92 -8.39 14.36
N LEU A 405 -5.14 -9.25 13.36
CA LEU A 405 -5.67 -10.58 13.62
C LEU A 405 -4.68 -11.43 14.43
N ILE A 406 -3.40 -11.44 14.07
CA ILE A 406 -2.38 -12.15 14.88
C ILE A 406 -2.26 -11.53 16.29
N ARG A 407 -2.37 -10.20 16.42
CA ARG A 407 -2.39 -9.54 17.73
C ARG A 407 -3.61 -9.92 18.59
N ARG A 408 -4.78 -10.15 17.97
CA ARG A 408 -5.96 -10.69 18.68
C ARG A 408 -5.70 -12.12 19.15
N MET A 409 -5.11 -12.96 18.30
CA MET A 409 -4.70 -14.32 18.68
C MET A 409 -3.72 -14.30 19.84
N LEU A 410 -2.72 -13.42 19.82
CA LEU A 410 -1.75 -13.25 20.90
C LEU A 410 -2.43 -12.89 22.23
N ARG A 411 -3.41 -11.97 22.22
CA ARG A 411 -4.20 -11.63 23.43
C ARG A 411 -4.96 -12.83 24.00
N GLU A 412 -5.51 -13.71 23.16
CA GLU A 412 -6.15 -14.95 23.64
C GLU A 412 -5.16 -15.87 24.37
N VAL A 413 -3.86 -15.81 24.06
CA VAL A 413 -2.81 -16.52 24.82
C VAL A 413 -2.45 -15.78 26.12
N GLU A 414 -2.20 -14.47 26.04
CA GLU A 414 -1.72 -13.66 27.17
C GLU A 414 -2.72 -13.55 28.33
N TYR A 415 -4.02 -13.65 28.04
CA TYR A 415 -5.09 -13.45 29.01
C TYR A 415 -5.80 -14.77 29.40
N ARG A 416 -5.18 -15.93 29.16
CA ARG A 416 -5.68 -17.23 29.64
C ARG A 416 -5.68 -17.30 31.18
N GLU A 417 -6.85 -17.60 31.76
CA GLU A 417 -7.01 -17.77 33.22
C GLU A 417 -6.23 -18.95 33.79
N ASP A 418 -6.09 -20.03 33.01
CA ASP A 418 -5.33 -21.24 33.38
C ASP A 418 -3.82 -21.12 33.13
N ARG A 419 -3.37 -20.02 32.50
CA ARG A 419 -1.97 -19.75 32.15
C ARG A 419 -1.55 -18.30 32.44
N PRO A 420 -1.75 -17.77 33.67
CA PRO A 420 -1.41 -16.39 34.02
C PRO A 420 0.09 -16.08 33.89
N GLU A 421 0.95 -17.11 33.87
CA GLU A 421 2.39 -16.97 33.67
C GLU A 421 2.79 -16.49 32.27
N LEU A 422 1.90 -16.59 31.26
CA LEU A 422 2.17 -16.21 29.87
C LEU A 422 1.94 -14.71 29.59
N LYS A 423 1.21 -14.01 30.46
CA LYS A 423 0.82 -12.60 30.28
C LYS A 423 2.05 -11.70 30.09
N GLY A 424 2.14 -11.03 28.94
CA GLY A 424 3.26 -10.15 28.60
C GLY A 424 4.60 -10.87 28.36
N LYS A 425 4.59 -12.20 28.16
CA LYS A 425 5.79 -13.01 27.85
C LYS A 425 5.74 -13.71 26.50
N VAL A 426 4.58 -13.71 25.83
CA VAL A 426 4.45 -14.22 24.47
C VAL A 426 4.61 -13.05 23.52
N SER A 427 5.45 -13.20 22.51
CA SER A 427 5.64 -12.20 21.45
C SER A 427 4.84 -12.56 20.21
N MET A 428 4.59 -11.57 19.37
CA MET A 428 4.11 -11.81 18.01
C MET A 428 5.09 -12.72 17.25
N PRO A 429 4.62 -13.69 16.43
CA PRO A 429 5.52 -14.54 15.66
C PRO A 429 6.29 -13.73 14.60
N PRO A 430 7.47 -14.21 14.17
CA PRO A 430 8.17 -13.63 13.01
C PRO A 430 7.25 -13.55 11.78
N GLY A 431 7.53 -12.59 10.90
CA GLY A 431 6.71 -12.35 9.71
C GLY A 431 5.51 -11.41 9.93
N THR A 432 5.14 -11.07 11.17
CA THR A 432 4.15 -10.01 11.44
C THR A 432 4.77 -8.64 11.71
N ASN A 433 6.08 -8.58 11.99
CA ASN A 433 6.76 -7.39 12.51
C ASN A 433 7.96 -7.03 11.62
N ILE A 434 7.77 -7.05 10.31
CA ILE A 434 8.85 -7.02 9.31
C ILE A 434 9.49 -5.64 9.21
N VAL A 435 10.83 -5.60 9.23
CA VAL A 435 11.60 -4.41 8.86
C VAL A 435 11.69 -4.38 7.33
N ARG A 436 10.76 -3.64 6.72
CA ARG A 436 10.59 -3.56 5.27
C ARG A 436 11.94 -3.29 4.58
N PRO A 437 12.39 -4.09 3.58
CA PRO A 437 13.72 -3.97 2.96
C PRO A 437 14.06 -2.55 2.51
N TYR A 438 13.10 -1.88 1.87
CA TYR A 438 13.19 -0.49 1.41
C TYR A 438 13.13 0.59 2.52
N ARG A 439 13.20 0.18 3.79
CA ARG A 439 13.29 1.04 4.98
C ARG A 439 14.40 0.62 5.96
N LYS A 440 15.29 -0.29 5.55
CA LYS A 440 16.51 -0.61 6.32
C LYS A 440 17.44 0.61 6.40
N ASP A 441 18.32 0.63 7.40
CA ASP A 441 19.28 1.72 7.61
C ASP A 441 20.13 1.96 6.35
N GLY A 442 20.30 3.22 5.96
CA GLY A 442 21.06 3.60 4.76
C GLY A 442 20.31 3.49 3.43
N VAL A 443 19.14 2.85 3.39
CA VAL A 443 18.31 2.81 2.18
C VAL A 443 17.62 4.18 1.98
N THR A 444 17.82 4.78 0.81
CA THR A 444 17.26 6.09 0.43
C THR A 444 16.72 6.05 -1.00
N ARG A 445 15.94 7.04 -1.43
CA ARG A 445 15.43 7.08 -2.82
C ARG A 445 16.52 7.05 -3.89
N ALA A 446 17.76 7.45 -3.56
CA ALA A 446 18.89 7.35 -4.46
C ALA A 446 19.33 5.90 -4.75
N SER A 447 18.87 4.92 -3.95
CA SER A 447 19.05 3.48 -4.23
C SER A 447 18.03 2.91 -5.21
N LEU A 448 16.98 3.66 -5.58
CA LEU A 448 16.00 3.27 -6.60
C LEU A 448 16.51 3.70 -7.98
N THR A 449 17.55 3.00 -8.45
CA THR A 449 18.35 3.43 -9.60
C THR A 449 17.62 3.26 -10.93
N ASN A 450 16.69 2.31 -11.04
CA ASN A 450 15.97 2.03 -12.28
C ASN A 450 14.84 3.04 -12.50
N ILE A 451 14.22 3.54 -11.42
CA ILE A 451 13.31 4.69 -11.49
C ILE A 451 14.04 5.94 -12.01
N GLU A 452 15.24 6.26 -11.49
CA GLU A 452 15.99 7.41 -12.00
C GLU A 452 16.45 7.19 -13.44
N ARG A 453 16.81 5.95 -13.81
CA ARG A 453 17.09 5.58 -15.20
C ARG A 453 15.90 5.87 -16.12
N ALA A 454 14.67 5.50 -15.73
CA ALA A 454 13.47 5.84 -16.49
C ALA A 454 13.31 7.35 -16.71
N ARG A 455 13.51 8.17 -15.66
CA ARG A 455 13.50 9.64 -15.79
C ARG A 455 14.54 10.15 -16.78
N GLN A 456 15.74 9.57 -16.80
CA GLN A 456 16.81 9.98 -17.73
C GLN A 456 16.44 9.70 -19.18
N TYR A 457 15.89 8.52 -19.49
CA TYR A 457 15.42 8.19 -20.85
C TYR A 457 14.23 9.06 -21.28
N TRP A 458 13.26 9.29 -20.39
CA TRP A 458 12.13 10.19 -20.66
C TRP A 458 12.59 11.62 -20.98
N ARG A 459 13.43 12.22 -20.11
CA ARG A 459 14.02 13.55 -20.35
C ARG A 459 14.85 13.60 -21.62
N GLY A 460 15.65 12.56 -21.90
CA GLY A 460 16.46 12.45 -23.12
C GLY A 460 15.61 12.51 -24.39
N ARG A 461 14.48 11.80 -24.41
CA ARG A 461 13.50 11.84 -25.51
C ARG A 461 12.91 13.25 -25.67
N LEU A 462 12.45 13.88 -24.59
CA LEU A 462 11.88 15.23 -24.65
C LEU A 462 12.87 16.26 -25.23
N MET A 463 14.16 16.13 -24.90
CA MET A 463 15.21 17.00 -25.43
C MET A 463 15.49 16.76 -26.92
N ALA A 464 15.46 15.50 -27.37
CA ALA A 464 15.61 15.18 -28.80
C ALA A 464 14.49 15.80 -29.65
N GLU A 465 13.23 15.65 -29.21
CA GLU A 465 12.05 16.22 -29.89
C GLU A 465 12.07 17.76 -29.92
N GLN A 466 12.64 18.41 -28.90
CA GLN A 466 12.85 19.86 -28.88
C GLN A 466 14.03 20.32 -29.77
N GLY A 467 15.06 19.48 -29.92
CA GLY A 467 16.21 19.72 -30.79
C GLY A 467 15.83 19.75 -32.27
N ASP A 468 15.05 18.77 -32.73
CA ASP A 468 14.54 18.73 -34.11
C ASP A 468 13.62 19.94 -34.42
N SER A 469 12.95 20.50 -33.41
CA SER A 469 12.12 21.70 -33.55
C SER A 469 12.92 22.99 -33.84
N HIS A 470 14.26 22.99 -33.64
CA HIS A 470 15.14 24.12 -33.98
C HIS A 470 15.82 23.98 -35.36
N ALA A 471 15.58 22.89 -36.09
CA ALA A 471 16.17 22.64 -37.42
C ALA A 471 15.32 23.16 -38.59
N ILE A 472 14.20 23.85 -38.33
CA ILE A 472 13.33 24.45 -39.36
C ILE A 472 13.26 25.97 -39.14
N LEU A 473 14.25 26.69 -39.68
CA LEU A 473 14.23 28.15 -39.93
C LEU A 473 15.00 28.47 -41.21
#